data_AF-B6XJM0-F1
#
_entry.id   AF-B6XJM0-F1
#
_cell.length_a   1.000
_cell.length_b   1.000
_cell.length_c   1.000
_cell.angle_alpha   90.00
_cell.angle_beta   90.00
_cell.angle_gamma   90.00
#
_symmetry.space_group_name_H-M   'P 1'
#
loop_
_entity.id
_entity.type
_entity.pdbx_description
1 polymer ?
#
loop_
_entity_poly.entity_id
_entity_poly.type
_entity_poly.pdbx_seq_one_letter_code
_entity_poly.pdbx_strand_id
1 'polypeptide(L)' 'MPMGLPKFVAGSFFLGMFGYAAILRVQHPDVGSNFIPATVIVIIALWMYTSWKARKKDLQEQALESETEH' A
#
# COMPACT_ATOMS: atom_id res chain seq x y z
N MET A 1 11.13 -14.14 -9.63
CA MET A 1 10.99 -12.93 -8.78
C MET A 1 9.56 -12.90 -8.27
N PRO A 2 9.29 -12.71 -6.96
CA PRO A 2 7.92 -12.61 -6.47
C PRO A 2 7.25 -11.40 -7.12
N MET A 3 6.38 -11.63 -8.11
CA MET A 3 5.75 -10.59 -8.94
C MET A 3 4.93 -9.53 -8.16
N GLY A 4 4.70 -9.76 -6.86
CA GLY A 4 4.00 -8.84 -5.95
C GLY A 4 4.88 -7.84 -5.21
N LEU A 5 6.18 -8.12 -5.05
CA LEU A 5 7.09 -7.30 -4.24
C LEU A 5 7.34 -5.89 -4.83
N PRO A 6 7.54 -5.72 -6.15
CA PRO A 6 7.82 -4.40 -6.73
C PRO A 6 6.67 -3.40 -6.54
N LYS A 7 5.43 -3.90 -6.60
CA LYS A 7 4.21 -3.09 -6.44
C LYS A 7 4.03 -2.59 -5.01
N PHE A 8 4.39 -3.40 -4.03
CA PHE A 8 4.35 -3.03 -2.62
C PHE A 8 5.40 -1.97 -2.27
N VAL A 9 6.61 -2.11 -2.81
CA VAL A 9 7.69 -1.11 -2.66
C VAL A 9 7.30 0.22 -3.28
N ALA A 10 6.74 0.22 -4.49
CA ALA A 10 6.22 1.42 -5.12
C ALA A 10 5.11 2.08 -4.28
N GLY A 11 4.15 1.31 -3.79
CA GLY A 11 3.10 1.82 -2.90
C GLY A 11 3.66 2.47 -1.63
N SER A 12 4.66 1.84 -1.00
CA SER A 12 5.34 2.37 0.19
C SER A 12 6.07 3.69 -0.09
N PHE A 13 6.72 3.81 -1.26
CA PHE A 13 7.38 5.04 -1.70
C PHE A 13 6.39 6.19 -1.85
N PHE A 14 5.27 5.96 -2.56
CA PHE A 14 4.23 6.98 -2.72
C PHE A 14 3.60 7.36 -1.37
N LEU A 15 3.36 6.38 -0.49
CA LEU A 15 2.84 6.65 0.85
C LEU A 15 3.72 7.61 1.64
N GLY A 16 5.05 7.41 1.61
CA GLY A 16 6.02 8.29 2.25
C GLY A 16 6.05 9.69 1.63
N MET A 17 6.07 9.78 0.30
CA MET A 17 6.09 11.05 -0.43
C MET A 17 4.85 11.90 -0.14
N PHE A 18 3.66 11.32 -0.23
CA PHE A 18 2.42 12.04 0.06
C PHE A 18 2.24 12.32 1.56
N GLY A 19 2.73 11.44 2.44
CA GLY A 19 2.79 11.68 3.88
C GLY A 19 3.64 12.91 4.22
N TYR A 20 4.83 13.02 3.64
CA TYR A 20 5.68 14.20 3.80
C TYR A 20 5.01 15.47 3.24
N ALA A 21 4.38 15.37 2.07
CA ALA A 21 3.64 16.47 1.46
C ALA A 21 2.44 16.94 2.30
N ALA A 22 1.82 16.03 3.06
CA ALA A 22 0.76 16.37 4.00
C ALA A 22 1.31 17.07 5.25
N ILE A 23 2.41 16.55 5.82
CA ILE A 23 3.07 17.17 6.98
C ILE A 23 3.55 18.58 6.64
N LEU A 24 4.17 18.78 5.48
CA LEU A 24 4.64 20.10 5.04
C LEU A 24 3.51 21.14 4.98
N ARG A 25 2.34 20.75 4.51
CA ARG A 25 1.17 21.63 4.42
C ARG A 25 0.48 21.85 5.78
N VAL A 26 0.67 20.96 6.75
CA VAL A 26 0.30 21.25 8.16
C VAL A 26 1.23 22.33 8.73
N GLN A 27 2.54 22.24 8.44
CA GLN A 27 3.52 23.22 8.92
C GLN A 27 3.50 24.55 8.15
N HIS A 28 3.07 24.52 6.88
CA HIS A 28 2.92 25.69 6.01
C HIS A 28 1.49 25.73 5.45
N PRO A 29 0.51 26.20 6.22
CA PRO A 29 -0.89 26.26 5.80
C PRO A 29 -1.11 27.17 4.58
N ASP A 30 -0.18 28.08 4.30
CA ASP A 30 -0.20 28.99 3.15
C ASP A 30 -0.10 28.26 1.80
N VAL A 31 0.47 27.05 1.82
CA VAL A 31 0.69 26.19 0.63
C VAL A 31 -0.60 25.47 0.21
N GLY A 32 -1.67 25.62 0.98
CA GLY A 32 -3.01 25.12 0.68
C GLY A 32 -3.35 23.77 1.32
N SER A 33 -4.53 23.26 0.97
CA SER A 33 -5.16 22.13 1.68
C SER A 33 -4.40 20.80 1.59
N ASN A 34 -4.44 20.06 2.70
CA ASN A 34 -3.96 18.68 2.82
C ASN A 34 -4.86 17.62 2.20
N PHE A 35 -6.02 18.02 1.66
CA PHE A 35 -7.02 17.08 1.19
C PHE A 35 -6.48 16.11 0.13
N ILE A 36 -5.82 16.62 -0.91
CA ILE A 36 -5.28 15.80 -1.99
C ILE A 36 -4.24 14.77 -1.50
N PRO A 37 -3.14 15.17 -0.81
CA PRO A 37 -2.17 14.20 -0.33
C PRO A 37 -2.79 13.20 0.67
N ALA A 38 -3.71 13.64 1.54
CA ALA A 38 -4.42 12.74 2.46
C ALA A 38 -5.31 11.72 1.72
N THR A 39 -6.07 12.13 0.71
CA THR A 39 -6.90 11.23 -0.09
C THR A 39 -6.06 10.18 -0.81
N VAL A 40 -4.92 10.56 -1.38
CA VAL A 40 -4.02 9.61 -2.05
C VAL A 40 -3.44 8.59 -1.07
N ILE A 41 -3.06 9.01 0.14
CA ILE A 41 -2.61 8.10 1.22
C ILE A 41 -3.69 7.06 1.52
N VAL A 42 -4.96 7.47 1.66
CA VAL A 42 -6.08 6.55 1.95
C VAL A 42 -6.29 5.54 0.84
N ILE A 43 -6.26 5.97 -0.43
CA ILE A 43 -6.41 5.09 -1.59
C ILE A 43 -5.29 4.04 -1.61
N ILE A 44 -4.04 4.46 -1.41
CA ILE A 44 -2.89 3.56 -1.36
C ILE A 44 -3.01 2.59 -0.19
N ALA A 45 -3.42 3.06 1.00
CA ALA A 45 -3.59 2.21 2.17
C ALA A 45 -4.66 1.12 1.96
N LEU A 46 -5.81 1.47 1.36
CA LEU A 46 -6.86 0.51 1.01
C LEU A 46 -6.38 -0.50 -0.04
N TRP A 47 -5.67 -0.03 -1.06
CA TRP A 47 -5.08 -0.92 -2.07
C TRP A 47 -4.02 -1.85 -1.49
N MET A 48 -3.21 -1.37 -0.56
CA MET A 48 -2.18 -2.13 0.11
C MET A 48 -2.79 -3.20 1.03
N TYR A 49 -3.85 -2.85 1.76
CA TYR A 49 -4.63 -3.79 2.58
C TYR A 49 -5.27 -4.91 1.75
N THR A 50 -5.93 -4.55 0.64
CA THR A 50 -6.56 -5.54 -0.26
C THR A 50 -5.51 -6.43 -0.94
N SER A 51 -4.37 -5.85 -1.34
CA SER A 51 -3.24 -6.60 -1.90
C SER A 51 -2.66 -7.60 -0.90
N TRP A 52 -2.48 -7.22 0.37
CA TRP A 52 -2.05 -8.16 1.42
C TRP A 52 -3.04 -9.27 1.67
N LYS A 53 -4.35 -8.97 1.67
CA LYS A 53 -5.39 -9.98 1.84
C LYS A 53 -5.40 -10.99 0.67
N ALA A 54 -5.21 -10.52 -0.56
CA ALA A 54 -5.09 -11.38 -1.73
C ALA A 54 -3.88 -12.31 -1.63
N ARG A 55 -2.71 -11.77 -1.23
CA ARG A 55 -1.49 -12.59 -1.03
C ARG A 55 -1.69 -13.68 0.00
N LYS A 56 -2.36 -13.36 1.11
CA LYS A 56 -2.62 -14.34 2.17
C LYS A 56 -3.51 -15.50 1.68
N LYS A 57 -4.44 -15.24 0.76
CA LYS A 57 -5.24 -16.29 0.12
C LYS A 57 -4.41 -17.17 -0.81
N ASP A 58 -3.63 -16.56 -1.72
CA ASP A 58 -2.71 -17.31 -2.60
C ASP A 58 -1.76 -18.22 -1.80
N LEU A 59 -1.22 -17.70 -0.68
CA LEU A 59 -0.34 -18.45 0.22
C LEU A 59 -1.06 -19.61 0.92
N GLN A 60 -2.33 -19.44 1.30
CA GLN A 60 -3.13 -20.52 1.90
C GLN A 60 -3.52 -21.57 0.87
N GLU A 61 -3.88 -21.16 -0.36
CA GLU A 61 -4.21 -22.08 -1.46
C GLU A 61 -3.00 -22.93 -1.85
N GLN A 62 -1.81 -22.32 -1.98
CA GLN A 62 -0.57 -23.06 -2.24
C GLN A 62 -0.20 -24.04 -1.11
N ALA A 63 -0.39 -23.64 0.15
CA ALA A 63 -0.13 -24.53 1.29
C ALA A 63 -1.08 -25.74 1.31
N LEU A 64 -2.36 -25.53 0.96
CA LEU A 64 -3.35 -26.59 0.88
C LEU A 64 -3.07 -27.55 -0.28
N GLU A 65 -2.74 -27.04 -1.46
CA GLU A 65 -2.35 -27.86 -2.62
C GLU A 65 -1.12 -28.72 -2.30
N SER A 66 -0.10 -28.13 -1.66
CA SER A 66 1.10 -28.86 -1.25
C SER A 66 0.86 -29.97 -0.21
N GLU A 67 -0.20 -29.85 0.59
CA GLU A 67 -0.58 -30.86 1.59
C GLU A 67 -1.46 -31.97 0.97
N THR A 68 -2.19 -31.68 -0.11
CA THR A 68 -2.98 -32.68 -0.87
C THR A 68 -2.18 -33.45 -1.92
N GLU A 69 -1.03 -32.94 -2.35
CA GLU A 69 -0.12 -33.62 -3.30
C GLU A 69 0.92 -34.54 -2.61
N HIS A 70 0.92 -34.60 -1.27
CA HIS A 70 1.78 -35.48 -0.45
C HIS A 70 1.02 -36.69 0.10
#